data_AF-A0A251SKL0-F1
#
_entry.id   AF-A0A251SKL0-F1
#
_cell.length_a   1.000
_cell.length_b   1.000
_cell.length_c   1.000
_cell.angle_alpha   90.00
_cell.angle_beta   90.00
_cell.angle_gamma   90.00
#
_symmetry.space_group_name_H-M   'P 1'
#
loop_
_entity.id
_entity.type
_entity.pdbx_description
1 polymer ?
#
loop_
_entity_poly.entity_id
_entity_poly.type
_entity_poly.pdbx_seq_one_letter_code
_entity_poly.pdbx_strand_id
1 'polypeptide(L)'
;MSSRRSRGTTRITDEQIAELVSKLQQLLPELRNHRSNKASASKVLQETCNYVRSLHKEVDDLSDRLSRLLSTIDDDSPQASIIRSLIN
;
A
#
# COMPACT_ATOMS: atom_id res chain seq x y z
N MET A 1 -17.66 34.28 -33.34
CA MET A 1 -17.99 33.47 -32.14
C MET A 1 -17.03 32.29 -32.06
N SER A 2 -16.14 32.27 -31.07
CA SER A 2 -15.29 31.11 -30.80
C SER A 2 -14.88 31.14 -29.34
N SER A 3 -15.78 30.66 -28.47
CA SER A 3 -15.45 30.36 -27.08
C SER A 3 -14.48 29.19 -27.06
N ARG A 4 -13.20 29.49 -26.85
CA ARG A 4 -12.20 28.51 -26.44
C ARG A 4 -12.71 27.87 -25.16
N ARG A 5 -13.19 26.63 -25.25
CA ARG A 5 -13.44 25.77 -24.10
C ARG A 5 -12.08 25.54 -23.44
N SER A 6 -11.76 26.34 -22.44
CA SER A 6 -10.72 26.01 -21.47
C SER A 6 -11.10 24.67 -20.87
N ARG A 7 -10.43 23.61 -21.33
CA ARG A 7 -10.41 22.31 -20.65
C ARG A 7 -9.91 22.60 -19.25
N GLY A 8 -10.85 22.77 -18.33
CA GLY A 8 -10.57 22.96 -16.92
C GLY A 8 -9.85 21.71 -16.45
N THR A 9 -8.56 21.82 -16.18
CA THR A 9 -7.93 20.97 -15.18
C THR A 9 -8.72 21.25 -13.91
N THR A 10 -9.56 20.31 -13.48
CA THR A 10 -10.26 20.39 -12.20
C THR A 10 -9.22 20.67 -11.14
N ARG A 11 -9.20 21.90 -10.62
CA ARG A 11 -8.27 22.29 -9.56
C ARG A 11 -8.65 21.45 -8.35
N ILE A 12 -7.68 20.69 -7.85
CA ILE A 12 -7.83 19.94 -6.61
C ILE A 12 -8.14 20.96 -5.50
N THR A 13 -9.21 20.75 -4.75
CA THR A 13 -9.60 21.64 -3.65
C THR A 13 -8.96 21.22 -2.34
N ASP A 14 -8.84 22.15 -1.39
CA ASP A 14 -8.27 21.86 -0.06
C ASP A 14 -9.10 20.81 0.70
N GLU A 15 -10.42 20.77 0.49
CA GLU A 15 -11.30 19.73 1.04
C GLU A 15 -10.94 18.34 0.49
N GLN A 16 -10.66 18.23 -0.81
CA GLN A 16 -10.24 16.97 -1.42
C GLN A 16 -8.88 16.51 -0.88
N ILE A 17 -7.96 17.45 -0.61
CA ILE A 17 -6.67 17.18 0.02
C ILE A 17 -6.87 16.71 1.46
N ALA A 18 -7.71 17.38 2.23
CA ALA A 18 -8.02 17.01 3.62
C ALA A 18 -8.69 15.63 3.72
N GLU A 19 -9.62 15.32 2.81
CA GLU A 19 -10.26 14.01 2.73
C GLU A 19 -9.24 12.91 2.40
N LEU A 20 -8.34 13.14 1.44
CA LEU A 20 -7.28 12.20 1.11
C LEU A 20 -6.37 11.94 2.31
N VAL A 21 -5.92 13.00 2.98
CA VAL A 21 -5.08 12.89 4.19
C VAL A 21 -5.80 12.11 5.29
N SER A 22 -7.09 12.33 5.49
CA SER A 22 -7.89 11.58 6.48
C SER A 22 -7.97 10.08 6.13
N LYS A 23 -8.18 9.74 4.86
CA LYS A 23 -8.17 8.33 4.40
C LYS A 23 -6.80 7.68 4.60
N LEU A 24 -5.72 8.38 4.27
CA LEU A 24 -4.36 7.88 4.46
C LEU A 24 -4.04 7.65 5.95
N GLN A 25 -4.48 8.54 6.84
CA GLN A 25 -4.32 8.35 8.28
C GLN A 25 -4.98 7.08 8.80
N GLN A 26 -6.16 6.72 8.29
CA GLN A 26 -6.88 5.51 8.72
C GLN A 26 -6.18 4.21 8.33
N LEU A 27 -5.42 4.24 7.23
CA LEU A 27 -4.66 3.09 6.73
C LEU A 27 -3.31 2.91 7.44
N LEU A 28 -2.87 3.91 8.21
CA LEU A 28 -1.56 3.89 8.86
C LEU A 28 -1.65 3.32 10.28
N PRO A 29 -1.05 2.14 10.56
CA PRO A 29 -1.09 1.53 11.88
C PRO A 29 -0.45 2.43 12.97
N GLU A 30 0.65 3.11 12.63
CA GLU A 30 1.37 4.04 13.51
C GLU A 30 0.52 5.25 13.93
N LEU A 31 -0.27 5.78 13.01
CA LEU A 31 -1.13 6.94 13.30
C LEU A 31 -2.42 6.55 14.00
N ARG A 32 -2.89 5.30 13.83
CA ARG A 32 -4.06 4.77 14.53
C ARG A 32 -3.83 4.66 16.05
N ASN A 33 -2.58 4.43 16.48
CA ASN A 33 -2.21 4.34 17.89
C ASN A 33 -1.93 5.70 18.53
N HIS A 34 -1.60 6.72 17.74
CA HIS A 34 -1.40 8.09 18.22
C HIS A 34 -2.66 8.94 18.04
N ARG A 35 -3.73 8.57 18.76
CA ARG A 35 -5.05 9.24 18.73
C ARG A 35 -5.06 10.73 19.10
N SER A 36 -3.94 11.33 19.53
CA SER A 36 -3.93 12.67 20.13
C SER A 36 -3.10 13.73 19.40
N ASN A 37 -2.27 13.38 18.41
CA ASN A 37 -1.46 14.39 17.73
C ASN A 37 -1.98 14.67 16.34
N LYS A 38 -2.38 15.93 16.09
CA LYS A 38 -2.63 16.49 14.75
C LYS A 38 -1.35 16.35 13.91
N ALA A 39 -1.16 15.19 13.31
CA ALA A 39 -0.09 14.97 12.35
C ALA A 39 -0.35 15.88 11.14
N SER A 40 0.66 16.66 10.75
CA SER A 40 0.56 17.49 9.55
C SER A 40 0.36 16.61 8.31
N ALA A 41 -0.24 17.17 7.26
CA ALA A 41 -0.43 16.45 5.98
C ALA A 41 0.90 15.89 5.44
N SER A 42 2.00 16.65 5.57
CA SER A 42 3.34 16.20 5.20
C SER A 42 3.79 14.97 6.00
N LYS A 43 3.49 14.92 7.31
CA LYS A 43 3.85 13.77 8.15
C LYS A 43 3.02 12.55 7.77
N VAL A 44 1.72 12.71 7.51
CA VAL A 44 0.86 11.63 7.03
C VAL A 44 1.39 11.04 5.74
N LEU A 45 1.69 11.88 4.75
CA LEU A 45 2.23 11.43 3.46
C LEU A 45 3.56 10.70 3.63
N GLN A 46 4.45 11.22 4.48
CA GLN A 46 5.73 10.57 4.78
C GLN A 46 5.52 9.17 5.38
N GLU A 47 4.65 9.05 6.38
CA GLU A 47 4.33 7.76 7.00
C GLU A 47 3.65 6.81 6.00
N THR A 48 2.79 7.32 5.11
CA THR A 48 2.22 6.53 4.01
C THR A 48 3.31 5.97 3.11
N CYS A 49 4.27 6.78 2.66
CA CYS A 49 5.38 6.32 1.83
C CYS A 49 6.26 5.29 2.56
N ASN A 50 6.51 5.50 3.86
CA ASN A 50 7.27 4.56 4.68
C ASN A 50 6.53 3.21 4.81
N TYR A 51 5.23 3.26 5.06
CA TYR A 51 4.41 2.06 5.21
C TYR A 51 4.29 1.26 3.90
N VAL A 52 4.12 1.94 2.76
CA VAL A 52 4.15 1.26 1.45
C VAL A 52 5.50 0.57 1.23
N ARG A 53 6.60 1.22 1.61
CA ARG A 53 7.94 0.64 1.48
C ARG A 53 8.14 -0.56 2.42
N SER A 54 7.63 -0.51 3.65
CA SER A 54 7.70 -1.65 4.56
C SER A 54 6.86 -2.81 4.06
N LEU A 55 5.65 -2.55 3.56
CA LEU A 55 4.80 -3.58 2.96
C LEU A 55 5.46 -4.25 1.76
N HIS A 56 6.05 -3.51 0.82
CA HIS A 56 6.79 -4.12 -0.28
C HIS A 56 7.93 -5.01 0.22
N LYS A 57 8.71 -4.53 1.20
CA LYS A 57 9.78 -5.34 1.79
C LYS A 57 9.25 -6.62 2.45
N GLU A 58 8.16 -6.53 3.21
CA GLU A 58 7.54 -7.71 3.84
C GLU A 58 7.04 -8.71 2.80
N VAL A 59 6.46 -8.22 1.69
CA VAL A 59 6.04 -9.06 0.56
C VAL A 59 7.25 -9.74 -0.10
N ASP A 60 8.33 -9.02 -0.36
CA ASP A 60 9.57 -9.56 -0.93
C ASP A 60 10.19 -10.62 0.00
N ASP A 61 10.36 -10.29 1.29
CA ASP A 61 10.93 -11.18 2.29
C ASP A 61 10.08 -12.47 2.45
N LEU A 62 8.74 -12.34 2.43
CA LEU A 62 7.83 -13.47 2.50
C LEU A 62 7.89 -14.33 1.23
N SER A 63 7.98 -13.70 0.06
CA SER A 63 8.09 -14.39 -1.24
C SER A 63 9.39 -15.18 -1.33
N ASP A 64 10.51 -14.62 -0.86
CA ASP A 64 11.80 -15.31 -0.79
C ASP A 64 11.79 -16.47 0.20
N ARG A 65 11.13 -16.29 1.35
CA ARG A 65 10.99 -17.36 2.34
C ARG A 65 10.11 -18.49 1.81
N LEU A 66 9.01 -18.18 1.12
CA LEU A 66 8.15 -19.16 0.48
C LEU A 66 8.89 -19.92 -0.63
N SER A 67 9.64 -19.20 -1.48
CA SER A 67 10.44 -19.80 -2.55
C SER A 67 11.49 -20.78 -2.00
N ARG A 68 12.15 -20.41 -0.89
CA ARG A 68 13.08 -21.31 -0.19
C ARG A 68 12.39 -22.54 0.39
N LEU A 69 11.26 -22.36 1.08
CA LEU A 69 10.50 -23.50 1.60
C LEU A 69 10.07 -24.45 0.47
N LEU A 70 9.59 -23.91 -0.65
CA LEU A 70 9.24 -24.69 -1.83
C LEU A 70 10.45 -25.45 -2.41
N SER A 71 11.63 -24.84 -2.45
CA SER A 71 12.84 -25.52 -2.95
C SER A 71 13.34 -26.67 -2.05
N THR A 72 12.92 -26.71 -0.79
CA THR A 72 13.25 -27.80 0.15
C THR A 72 12.24 -28.93 0.16
N ILE A 73 11.06 -28.70 -0.43
CA ILE A 73 10.02 -29.70 -0.53
C ILE A 73 10.32 -30.56 -1.77
N ASP A 74 10.29 -31.88 -1.60
CA ASP A 74 10.41 -32.82 -2.71
C ASP A 74 9.29 -32.57 -3.73
N ASP A 75 9.65 -32.41 -5.00
CA ASP A 75 8.74 -31.96 -6.06
C ASP A 75 7.56 -32.91 -6.30
N ASP A 76 7.70 -34.16 -5.86
CA ASP A 76 6.71 -35.23 -5.93
C ASP A 76 5.87 -35.37 -4.65
N SER A 77 6.10 -34.54 -3.64
CA SER A 77 5.34 -34.61 -2.39
C SER A 77 3.92 -34.05 -2.53
N PRO A 78 2.93 -34.60 -1.81
CA PRO A 78 1.57 -34.07 -1.80
C PRO A 78 1.48 -32.64 -1.21
N GLN A 79 2.48 -32.20 -0.45
CA GLN A 79 2.57 -30.83 0.05
C GLN A 79 2.97 -29.85 -1.07
N ALA A 80 3.90 -30.24 -1.95
CA ALA A 80 4.28 -29.43 -3.12
C ALA A 80 3.10 -29.21 -4.06
N SER A 81 2.29 -30.24 -4.30
CA SER A 81 1.12 -30.14 -5.18
C SER A 81 0.05 -29.17 -4.65
N ILE A 82 -0.21 -29.18 -3.35
CA ILE A 82 -1.13 -28.23 -2.70
C ILE A 82 -0.62 -26.80 -2.86
N ILE A 83 0.67 -26.55 -2.58
CA ILE A 83 1.21 -25.18 -2.68
C ILE A 83 1.20 -24.69 -4.13
N ARG A 84 1.54 -25.54 -5.12
CA ARG A 84 1.43 -25.20 -6.55
C ARG A 84 -0.01 -24.87 -6.96
N SER A 85 -1.02 -25.55 -6.41
CA SER A 85 -2.44 -25.25 -6.69
C SER A 85 -2.95 -23.94 -6.08
N LEU A 86 -2.24 -23.37 -5.10
CA LEU A 86 -2.59 -22.09 -4.49
C LEU A 86 -1.91 -20.89 -5.18
N ILE A 87 -0.85 -21.14 -5.96
CA ILE A 87 -0.07 -20.11 -6.66
C ILE A 87 -0.49 -19.96 -8.14
N ASN A 88 -1.12 -21.00 -8.72
CA ASN A 88 -1.77 -20.97 -10.05
C ASN A 88 -3.25 -20.59 -9.96
#